data_AF-A0A2V6N332-F1
#
_entry.id   AF-A0A2V6N332-F1
#
_cell.length_a   1.000
_cell.length_b   1.000
_cell.length_c   1.000
_cell.angle_alpha   90.00
_cell.angle_beta   90.00
_cell.angle_gamma   90.00
#
_symmetry.space_group_name_H-M   'P 1'
#
loop_
_entity.id
_entity.type
_entity.pdbx_description
1 polymer ?
#
loop_
_entity_poly.entity_id
_entity_poly.type
_entity_poly.pdbx_seq_one_letter_code
_entity_poly.pdbx_strand_id
1 'polypeptide(L)'
;MNRYVDLAYCVMRIVIGLLFACHGGTKILGFPASSYGPAANTLGLVTGWIELICGFFVALGFFARLGAFFASGEMAVAYFVVSAGRGFFPIANGGEIAVTYCFAFLFMVFYGAGRWSIDFVLKEKASAARATT
;
A
#
# COMPACT_ATOMS: atom_id res chain seq x y z
N MET A 1 11.07 15.09 17.39
CA MET A 1 11.27 14.29 16.16
C MET A 1 12.06 15.09 15.15
N ASN A 2 13.02 14.47 14.48
CA ASN A 2 13.85 15.09 13.45
C ASN A 2 12.97 15.61 12.30
N ARG A 3 13.12 16.88 11.90
CA ARG A 3 12.29 17.55 10.88
C ARG A 3 12.23 16.80 9.55
N TYR A 4 13.26 16.01 9.26
CA TYR A 4 13.39 15.23 8.03
C TYR A 4 12.62 13.91 8.05
N VAL A 5 12.29 13.37 9.23
CA VAL A 5 11.63 12.06 9.36
C VAL A 5 10.27 12.05 8.69
N ASP A 6 9.47 13.10 8.88
CA ASP A 6 8.13 13.17 8.31
C ASP A 6 8.15 13.37 6.78
N LEU A 7 9.16 14.06 6.26
CA LEU A 7 9.36 14.18 4.82
C LEU A 7 9.81 12.84 4.23
N ALA A 8 10.79 12.19 4.85
CA ALA A 8 11.26 10.87 4.43
C ALA A 8 10.14 9.83 4.45
N TYR A 9 9.31 9.83 5.51
CA TYR A 9 8.13 8.98 5.59
C TYR A 9 7.12 9.29 4.49
N CYS A 10 6.85 10.56 4.20
CA CYS A 10 5.95 10.95 3.11
C CYS A 10 6.43 10.40 1.76
N VAL A 11 7.72 10.61 1.44
CA VAL A 11 8.32 10.10 0.20
C VAL A 11 8.23 8.56 0.15
N MET A 12 8.61 7.89 1.24
CA MET A 12 8.51 6.43 1.33
C MET A 12 7.06 5.94 1.13
N ARG A 13 6.08 6.57 1.78
CA ARG A 13 4.66 6.24 1.66
C ARG A 13 4.17 6.39 0.22
N ILE A 14 4.54 7.49 -0.44
CA ILE A 14 4.20 7.73 -1.85
C ILE A 14 4.80 6.65 -2.74
N VAL A 15 6.11 6.39 -2.62
CA VAL A 15 6.81 5.41 -3.45
C VAL A 15 6.24 4.01 -3.26
N ILE A 16 6.09 3.54 -2.02
CA ILE A 16 5.56 2.20 -1.73
C ILE A 16 4.11 2.07 -2.23
N GLY A 17 3.27 3.07 -1.97
CA GLY A 17 1.88 3.07 -2.42
C GLY A 17 1.76 3.06 -3.96
N LEU A 18 2.58 3.84 -4.66
CA LEU A 18 2.57 3.88 -6.13
C LEU A 18 3.11 2.59 -6.75
N LEU A 19 4.18 2.01 -6.19
CA LEU A 19 4.68 0.72 -6.68
C LEU A 19 3.64 -0.39 -6.51
N PHE A 20 2.90 -0.40 -5.40
CA PHE A 20 1.78 -1.30 -5.19
C PHE A 20 0.64 -1.05 -6.17
N ALA A 21 0.31 0.23 -6.43
CA ALA A 21 -0.67 0.60 -7.45
C ALA A 21 -0.24 0.16 -8.86
N CYS A 22 1.07 0.12 -9.17
CA CYS A 22 1.56 -0.41 -10.45
C CYS A 22 1.26 -1.91 -10.61
N HIS A 23 1.35 -2.72 -9.54
CA HIS A 23 0.94 -4.13 -9.60
C HIS A 23 -0.55 -4.26 -10.00
N GLY A 24 -1.41 -3.47 -9.35
CA GLY A 24 -2.83 -3.42 -9.69
C GLY A 24 -3.09 -2.87 -11.09
N GLY A 25 -2.33 -1.86 -11.51
CA GLY A 25 -2.40 -1.27 -12.83
C GLY A 25 -2.07 -2.27 -13.93
N THR A 26 -1.01 -3.08 -13.78
CA THR A 26 -0.74 -4.16 -14.73
C THR A 26 -1.92 -5.14 -14.79
N LYS A 27 -2.46 -5.56 -13.64
CA LYS A 27 -3.54 -6.56 -13.57
C LYS A 27 -4.86 -6.08 -14.15
N ILE A 28 -5.22 -4.81 -13.92
CA ILE A 28 -6.55 -4.25 -14.26
C ILE A 28 -6.53 -3.44 -15.55
N LEU A 29 -5.51 -2.61 -15.75
CA LEU A 29 -5.42 -1.67 -16.87
C LEU A 29 -4.47 -2.16 -17.96
N GLY A 30 -3.68 -3.21 -17.70
CA GLY A 30 -2.57 -3.61 -18.58
C GLY A 30 -1.40 -2.62 -18.59
N PHE A 31 -1.36 -1.67 -17.65
CA PHE A 31 -0.34 -0.62 -17.57
C PHE A 31 0.06 -0.30 -16.11
N PRO A 32 1.37 -0.17 -15.80
CA PRO A 32 2.50 -0.31 -16.70
C PRO A 32 2.66 -1.75 -17.19
N ALA A 33 3.23 -1.91 -18.40
CA ALA A 33 3.51 -3.23 -18.94
C ALA A 33 4.54 -3.94 -18.06
N SER A 34 4.26 -5.19 -17.69
CA SER A 34 5.17 -6.01 -16.89
C SER A 34 5.01 -7.49 -17.26
N SER A 35 5.94 -8.31 -16.78
CA SER A 35 5.93 -9.76 -16.98
C SER A 35 4.74 -10.47 -16.32
N TYR A 36 4.04 -9.82 -15.38
CA TYR A 36 2.83 -10.36 -14.76
C TYR A 36 1.61 -10.31 -15.68
N GLY A 37 1.55 -9.31 -16.57
CA GLY A 37 0.42 -9.09 -17.48
C GLY A 37 -0.93 -8.81 -16.79
N PRO A 38 -2.01 -8.72 -17.58
CA PRO A 38 -3.37 -8.59 -17.06
C PRO A 38 -3.78 -9.79 -16.20
N ALA A 39 -4.74 -9.60 -15.30
CA ALA A 39 -5.24 -10.65 -14.43
C ALA A 39 -5.81 -11.83 -15.24
N ALA A 40 -5.24 -13.03 -15.04
CA ALA A 40 -5.65 -14.24 -15.74
C ALA A 40 -6.84 -14.97 -15.09
N ASN A 41 -7.22 -14.60 -13.86
CA ASN A 41 -8.30 -15.24 -13.11
C ASN A 41 -8.97 -14.28 -12.12
N THR A 42 -10.06 -14.71 -11.49
CA THR A 42 -10.84 -13.90 -10.54
C THR A 42 -10.02 -13.43 -9.34
N LEU A 43 -9.10 -14.25 -8.83
CA LEU A 43 -8.24 -13.85 -7.71
C LEU A 43 -7.28 -12.72 -8.13
N GLY A 44 -6.73 -12.79 -9.34
CA GLY A 44 -5.94 -11.73 -9.94
C GLY A 44 -6.73 -10.44 -10.14
N LEU A 45 -8.01 -10.51 -10.51
CA LEU A 45 -8.87 -9.34 -10.64
C LEU A 45 -9.16 -8.70 -9.28
N VAL A 46 -9.47 -9.50 -8.27
CA VAL A 46 -9.72 -9.01 -6.91
C VAL A 46 -8.47 -8.35 -6.32
N THR A 47 -7.33 -9.04 -6.37
CA THR A 47 -6.05 -8.48 -5.89
C THR A 47 -5.64 -7.25 -6.70
N GLY A 48 -5.85 -7.24 -8.03
CA GLY A 48 -5.54 -6.08 -8.86
C GLY A 48 -6.31 -4.82 -8.47
N TRP A 49 -7.60 -4.93 -8.17
CA TRP A 49 -8.38 -3.78 -7.68
C TRP A 49 -7.95 -3.34 -6.28
N ILE A 50 -7.65 -4.29 -5.38
CA ILE A 50 -7.13 -3.98 -4.05
C ILE A 50 -5.79 -3.24 -4.16
N GLU A 51 -4.86 -3.75 -4.96
CA GLU A 51 -3.53 -3.17 -5.19
C GLU A 51 -3.62 -1.74 -5.73
N LEU A 52 -4.46 -1.55 -6.76
CA LEU A 52 -4.62 -0.25 -7.40
C LEU A 52 -5.22 0.78 -6.43
N ILE A 53 -6.35 0.46 -5.81
CA ILE A 53 -7.08 1.40 -4.95
C ILE A 53 -6.33 1.66 -3.66
N CYS A 54 -5.89 0.61 -2.96
CA CYS A 54 -5.18 0.75 -1.70
C CYS A 54 -3.81 1.41 -1.89
N GLY A 55 -3.13 1.12 -3.00
CA GLY A 55 -1.88 1.79 -3.36
C GLY A 55 -2.04 3.31 -3.47
N PHE A 56 -3.09 3.79 -4.15
CA PHE A 56 -3.39 5.22 -4.22
C PHE A 56 -3.82 5.82 -2.88
N PHE A 57 -4.64 5.14 -2.10
CA PHE A 57 -5.04 5.59 -0.76
C PHE A 57 -3.82 5.79 0.14
N VAL A 58 -2.90 4.83 0.14
CA VAL A 58 -1.64 4.93 0.88
C VAL A 58 -0.79 6.06 0.32
N ALA A 59 -0.55 6.12 -0.99
CA ALA A 59 0.34 7.12 -1.59
C ALA A 59 -0.12 8.56 -1.28
N LEU A 60 -1.39 8.85 -1.52
CA LEU A 60 -1.99 10.15 -1.26
C LEU A 60 -2.19 10.44 0.24
N GLY A 61 -2.16 9.39 1.06
CA GLY A 61 -2.46 9.48 2.48
C GLY A 61 -3.93 9.86 2.73
N PHE A 62 -4.83 9.30 1.92
CA PHE A 62 -6.29 9.42 2.02
C PHE A 62 -6.86 8.08 2.47
N PHE A 63 -7.50 8.02 3.64
CA PHE A 63 -7.81 6.76 4.31
C PHE A 63 -6.59 5.83 4.44
N ALA A 64 -5.42 6.41 4.71
CA ALA A 64 -4.13 5.73 4.58
C ALA A 64 -4.06 4.46 5.44
N ARG A 65 -4.62 4.50 6.65
CA ARG A 65 -4.65 3.35 7.57
C ARG A 65 -5.48 2.20 7.02
N LEU A 66 -6.63 2.51 6.44
CA LEU A 66 -7.54 1.49 5.91
C LEU A 66 -6.95 0.86 4.65
N GLY A 67 -6.43 1.68 3.73
CA GLY A 67 -5.72 1.20 2.55
C GLY A 67 -4.52 0.33 2.92
N ALA A 68 -3.70 0.76 3.87
CA ALA A 68 -2.55 -0.01 4.35
C ALA A 68 -2.97 -1.33 5.03
N PHE A 69 -4.09 -1.37 5.75
CA PHE A 69 -4.56 -2.60 6.39
C PHE A 69 -4.94 -3.66 5.35
N PHE A 70 -5.73 -3.28 4.34
CA PHE A 70 -6.10 -4.20 3.27
C PHE A 70 -4.90 -4.62 2.42
N ALA A 71 -4.00 -3.69 2.08
CA ALA A 71 -2.77 -3.99 1.34
C ALA A 71 -1.85 -4.94 2.13
N SER A 72 -1.72 -4.76 3.45
CA SER A 72 -0.94 -5.65 4.32
C SER A 72 -1.53 -7.06 4.35
N GLY A 73 -2.86 -7.17 4.53
CA GLY A 73 -3.57 -8.44 4.55
C GLY A 73 -3.49 -9.18 3.21
N GLU A 74 -3.64 -8.47 2.09
CA GLU A 74 -3.54 -9.06 0.75
C GLU A 74 -2.15 -9.65 0.51
N MET A 75 -1.08 -8.93 0.87
CA MET A 75 0.29 -9.44 0.72
C MET A 75 0.62 -10.59 1.67
N ALA A 76 0.02 -10.62 2.88
CA ALA A 76 0.11 -11.77 3.77
C ALA A 76 -0.51 -13.02 3.12
N VAL A 77 -1.72 -12.90 2.55
CA VAL A 77 -2.38 -13.99 1.82
C VAL A 77 -1.55 -14.40 0.61
N ALA A 78 -1.02 -13.44 -0.16
CA ALA A 78 -0.16 -13.71 -1.31
C ALA A 78 1.08 -14.54 -0.92
N TYR A 79 1.71 -14.24 0.21
CA TYR A 79 2.84 -15.04 0.71
C TYR A 79 2.44 -16.49 0.95
N PHE A 80 1.35 -16.74 1.71
CA PHE A 80 0.93 -18.10 2.05
C PHE A 80 0.41 -18.90 0.85
N VAL A 81 -0.28 -18.24 -0.08
CA VAL A 81 -0.87 -18.90 -1.25
C VAL A 81 0.17 -19.16 -2.35
N VAL A 82 1.10 -18.22 -2.58
CA VAL A 82 2.02 -18.28 -3.72
C VAL A 82 3.40 -18.81 -3.33
N SER A 83 3.90 -18.47 -2.13
CA SER A 83 5.33 -18.59 -1.81
C SER A 83 5.63 -19.61 -0.70
N ALA A 84 4.85 -19.64 0.37
CA ALA A 84 5.19 -20.41 1.58
C ALA A 84 5.39 -21.92 1.36
N GLY A 85 4.71 -22.50 0.36
CA GLY A 85 4.87 -23.92 0.01
C GLY A 85 6.16 -24.29 -0.75
N ARG A 86 6.94 -23.30 -1.22
CA ARG A 86 8.12 -23.53 -2.08
C ARG A 86 9.45 -23.54 -1.31
N GLY A 87 9.41 -23.31 0.00
CA GLY A 87 10.60 -23.28 0.84
C GLY A 87 10.41 -22.42 2.09
N PHE A 88 11.27 -22.62 3.09
CA PHE A 88 11.16 -21.93 4.37
C PHE A 88 11.57 -20.44 4.29
N PHE A 89 12.66 -20.14 3.59
CA PHE A 89 13.20 -18.79 3.52
C PHE A 89 12.53 -17.96 2.40
N PRO A 90 12.00 -16.75 2.69
CA PRO A 90 11.35 -15.90 1.69
C PRO A 90 12.18 -15.61 0.44
N ILE A 91 13.50 -15.44 0.61
CA ILE A 91 14.43 -15.22 -0.49
C ILE A 91 14.54 -16.42 -1.44
N ALA A 92 14.36 -17.64 -0.91
CA ALA A 92 14.44 -18.88 -1.68
C ALA A 92 13.09 -19.29 -2.31
N ASN A 93 11.97 -18.81 -1.76
CA ASN A 93 10.63 -19.22 -2.17
C ASN A 93 9.89 -18.17 -3.04
N GLY A 94 10.54 -17.02 -3.31
CA GLY A 94 9.98 -15.91 -4.09
C GLY A 94 9.05 -14.98 -3.31
N GLY A 95 8.95 -15.16 -1.99
CA GLY A 95 8.04 -14.42 -1.12
C GLY A 95 8.62 -13.15 -0.50
N GLU A 96 9.88 -12.81 -0.78
CA GLU A 96 10.56 -11.64 -0.21
C GLU A 96 9.78 -10.34 -0.42
N ILE A 97 9.28 -10.08 -1.63
CA ILE A 97 8.49 -8.89 -1.94
C ILE A 97 7.15 -8.90 -1.20
N ALA A 98 6.52 -10.08 -1.06
CA ALA A 98 5.27 -10.20 -0.34
C ALA A 98 5.42 -9.87 1.14
N VAL A 99 6.45 -10.42 1.79
CA VAL A 99 6.75 -10.11 3.19
C VAL A 99 7.11 -8.63 3.35
N THR A 100 7.90 -8.07 2.43
CA THR A 100 8.33 -6.67 2.48
C THR A 100 7.15 -5.71 2.44
N TYR A 101 6.26 -5.84 1.45
CA TYR A 101 5.06 -5.00 1.39
C TYR A 101 4.13 -5.24 2.59
N CYS A 102 3.94 -6.50 2.99
CA CYS A 102 3.09 -6.84 4.14
C CYS A 102 3.49 -6.04 5.38
N PHE A 103 4.78 -6.06 5.74
CA PHE A 103 5.27 -5.36 6.93
C PHE A 103 5.42 -3.85 6.74
N ALA A 104 5.74 -3.37 5.53
CA ALA A 104 5.76 -1.94 5.25
C ALA A 104 4.37 -1.32 5.42
N PHE A 105 3.34 -1.96 4.88
CA PHE A 105 1.95 -1.52 5.06
C PHE A 105 1.48 -1.70 6.50
N LEU A 106 1.83 -2.80 7.17
CA LEU A 106 1.50 -3.00 8.58
C LEU A 106 2.06 -1.87 9.45
N PHE A 107 3.30 -1.45 9.21
CA PHE A 107 3.88 -0.28 9.86
C PHE A 107 3.04 0.98 9.60
N MET A 108 2.61 1.22 8.36
CA MET A 108 1.79 2.39 8.01
C MET A 108 0.39 2.36 8.64
N VAL A 109 -0.18 1.19 8.92
CA VAL A 109 -1.44 1.07 9.70
C VAL A 109 -1.29 1.74 11.06
N PHE A 110 -0.22 1.40 11.78
CA PHE A 110 0.03 1.92 13.13
C PHE A 110 0.56 3.35 13.11
N TYR A 111 1.51 3.65 12.22
CA TYR A 111 2.07 5.00 12.08
C TYR A 111 1.04 6.02 11.60
N GLY A 112 0.17 5.61 10.67
CA GLY A 112 -0.88 6.44 10.08
C GLY A 112 -0.42 7.27 8.89
N ALA A 113 -1.25 8.23 8.50
CA ALA A 113 -1.06 8.99 7.26
C ALA A 113 0.16 9.95 7.32
N GLY A 114 0.58 10.43 8.49
CA GLY A 114 1.64 11.43 8.64
C GLY A 114 1.18 12.87 8.30
N ARG A 115 2.01 13.88 8.59
CA ARG A 115 1.63 15.30 8.44
C ARG A 115 1.42 15.77 6.99
N TRP A 116 2.10 15.11 6.05
CA TRP A 116 2.02 15.41 4.61
C TRP A 116 1.03 14.44 3.96
N SER A 117 -0.23 14.50 4.38
CA SER A 117 -1.30 13.64 3.87
C SER A 117 -2.58 14.41 3.65
N ILE A 118 -3.43 13.92 2.75
CA ILE A 118 -4.77 14.48 2.57
C ILE A 118 -5.58 14.37 3.86
N ASP A 119 -5.49 13.23 4.57
CA ASP A 119 -6.17 13.03 5.86
C ASP A 119 -5.81 14.12 6.89
N PHE A 120 -4.54 14.52 6.95
CA PHE A 120 -4.06 15.55 7.88
C PHE A 120 -4.63 16.92 7.52
N VAL A 121 -4.56 17.31 6.25
CA VAL A 121 -5.09 18.59 5.75
C VAL A 121 -6.60 18.69 6.00
N LEU A 122 -7.35 17.62 5.76
CA LEU A 122 -8.80 17.59 6.01
C LEU A 122 -9.11 17.76 7.51
N LYS A 123 -8.33 17.11 8.39
CA LYS A 123 -8.49 17.24 9.84
C LYS A 123 -8.18 18.66 10.34
N GLU A 124 -7.14 19.31 9.82
CA GLU A 124 -6.83 20.70 10.16
C GLU A 124 -7.95 21.65 9.76
N LYS A 125 -8.45 21.53 8.53
CA LYS A 125 -9.57 22.36 8.04
C LYS A 125 -10.83 22.18 8.90
N ALA A 126 -11.17 20.94 9.25
CA ALA A 126 -12.33 20.65 10.10
C ALA A 126 -12.17 21.23 11.51
N SER A 127 -10.96 21.19 12.07
CA SER A 127 -10.65 21.75 13.39
C SER A 127 -10.75 23.28 13.39
N ALA A 128 -10.23 23.93 12.34
CA ALA A 128 -10.32 25.38 12.17
C ALA A 128 -11.77 25.87 12.04
N ALA A 129 -12.59 25.18 11.23
CA ALA A 129 -14.00 25.53 11.07
C ALA A 129 -14.80 25.43 12.37
N ARG A 130 -14.47 24.46 13.24
CA ARG A 130 -15.12 24.27 14.54
C ARG A 130 -14.70 25.30 15.59
N ALA A 131 -13.53 25.93 15.44
CA ALA A 131 -13.06 26.97 16.35
C ALA A 131 -13.70 28.35 16.06
N THR A 132 -14.26 28.54 14.87
CA THR A 132 -14.93 29.77 14.43
C THR A 132 -16.44 29.78 14.65
N THR A 133 -17.02 28.67 15.13
CA THR A 133 -18.44 28.51 15.48
C THR A 133 -18.63 28.50 16.98
#